data_AF-A0A8S4SIJ7-F1
#
_entry.id   AF-A0A8S4SIJ7-F1
#
_cell.length_a   1.000
_cell.length_b   1.000
_cell.length_c   1.000
_cell.angle_alpha   90.00
_cell.angle_beta   90.00
_cell.angle_gamma   90.00
#
_symmetry.space_group_name_H-M   'P 1'
#
loop_
_entity.id
_entity.type
_entity.pdbx_description
1 polymer ?
#
loop_
_entity_poly.entity_id
_entity_poly.type
_entity_poly.pdbx_seq_one_letter_code
_entity_poly.pdbx_strand_id
1 'polypeptide(L)'
;MLYSVLFQTVVEIIKNIPNANWTAFAISAIACVVIALNNEILKPWVSKRSRVPVPIELLAIVIGTLASSFGNLKQNYGISLVGTIPTGLPDANVPPIELLPRIALDAFTITMVTYTISMSMALIFAAKEKYEVDANQELLALVRFAL
;
A
#
# COMPACT_ATOMS: atom_id res chain seq x y z
N MET A 1 -14.11 20.99 10.79
CA MET A 1 -14.63 20.08 9.73
C MET A 1 -13.83 18.76 9.67
N LEU A 2 -12.50 18.76 9.58
CA LEU A 2 -11.70 17.52 9.57
C LEU A 2 -11.87 16.67 10.85
N TYR A 3 -11.71 17.29 12.02
CA TYR A 3 -11.85 16.62 13.32
C TYR A 3 -13.25 16.02 13.54
N SER A 4 -14.30 16.69 13.04
CA SER A 4 -15.68 16.17 13.14
C SER A 4 -15.91 14.99 12.22
N VAL A 5 -15.30 14.95 11.02
CA VAL A 5 -15.40 13.81 10.10
C VAL A 5 -14.68 12.60 10.68
N LEU A 6 -13.46 12.77 11.18
CA LEU A 6 -12.71 11.67 11.82
C LEU A 6 -13.50 11.07 13.00
N PHE A 7 -14.08 11.93 13.85
CA PHE A 7 -14.92 11.47 14.95
C PHE A 7 -16.16 10.71 14.45
N GLN A 8 -16.84 11.21 13.42
CA GLN A 8 -17.99 10.54 12.81
C GLN A 8 -17.61 9.17 12.23
N THR A 9 -16.49 9.08 11.50
CA THR A 9 -16.00 7.81 10.94
C THR A 9 -15.67 6.80 12.03
N VAL A 10 -15.00 7.22 13.11
CA VAL A 10 -14.69 6.32 14.24
C VAL A 10 -15.98 5.82 14.90
N VAL A 11 -16.94 6.72 15.15
CA VAL A 11 -18.24 6.35 15.73
C VAL A 11 -19.00 5.40 14.82
N GLU A 12 -18.98 5.63 13.51
CA GLU A 12 -19.65 4.78 12.52
C GLU A 12 -19.02 3.40 12.40
N ILE A 13 -17.69 3.30 12.47
CA ILE A 13 -16.96 2.03 12.52
C ILE A 13 -17.38 1.25 13.78
N ILE A 14 -17.35 1.89 14.96
CA ILE A 14 -17.72 1.23 16.24
C ILE A 14 -19.15 0.72 16.20
N LYS A 15 -20.08 1.51 15.66
CA LYS A 15 -21.49 1.11 15.52
C LYS A 15 -21.69 -0.07 14.57
N ASN A 16 -20.82 -0.22 13.56
CA ASN A 16 -20.91 -1.27 12.56
C ASN A 16 -20.09 -2.54 12.88
N ILE A 17 -19.37 -2.59 14.00
CA ILE A 17 -18.65 -3.79 14.45
C ILE A 17 -19.54 -5.05 14.47
N PRO A 18 -20.80 -5.02 14.96
CA PRO A 18 -21.64 -6.22 14.99
C PRO A 18 -21.97 -6.77 13.60
N ASN A 19 -21.94 -5.93 12.55
CA ASN A 19 -22.18 -6.32 11.16
C ASN A 19 -20.91 -6.75 10.44
N ALA A 20 -19.77 -6.80 11.13
CA ALA A 20 -18.50 -7.18 10.54
C ALA A 20 -18.49 -8.66 10.11
N ASN A 21 -17.86 -8.92 8.97
CA ASN A 21 -17.63 -10.28 8.52
C ASN A 21 -16.51 -10.94 9.33
N TRP A 22 -16.88 -11.81 10.26
CA TRP A 22 -15.94 -12.51 11.14
C TRP A 22 -14.92 -13.37 10.39
N THR A 23 -15.30 -13.94 9.23
CA THR A 23 -14.37 -14.72 8.40
C THR A 23 -13.31 -13.82 7.77
N ALA A 24 -13.70 -12.65 7.26
CA ALA A 24 -12.75 -11.67 6.73
C ALA A 24 -11.79 -11.18 7.83
N PHE A 25 -12.31 -10.94 9.03
CA PHE A 25 -11.48 -10.58 10.19
C PHE A 25 -10.47 -11.68 10.53
N ALA A 26 -10.90 -12.95 10.58
CA ALA A 26 -10.01 -14.08 10.86
C ALA A 26 -8.91 -14.23 9.80
N ILE A 27 -9.24 -14.11 8.51
CA ILE A 27 -8.26 -14.16 7.41
C ILE A 27 -7.25 -13.02 7.55
N SER A 28 -7.69 -11.80 7.86
CA SER A 28 -6.81 -10.66 8.09
C SER A 28 -5.90 -10.88 9.30
N ALA A 29 -6.43 -11.42 10.41
CA ALA A 29 -5.65 -11.71 11.60
C ALA A 29 -4.57 -12.76 11.31
N ILE A 30 -4.92 -13.84 10.60
CA ILE A 30 -3.96 -14.88 10.17
C ILE A 30 -2.88 -14.28 9.28
N ALA A 31 -3.24 -13.45 8.29
CA ALA A 31 -2.28 -12.79 7.40
C ALA A 31 -1.31 -11.89 8.18
N CYS A 32 -1.81 -11.08 9.12
CA CYS A 32 -0.98 -10.25 9.98
C CYS A 32 -0.01 -11.09 10.82
N VAL A 33 -0.49 -12.18 11.43
CA VAL A 33 0.36 -13.08 12.24
C VAL A 33 1.44 -13.73 11.38
N VAL A 34 1.10 -14.23 10.19
CA VAL A 34 2.07 -14.84 9.27
C VAL A 34 3.16 -13.84 8.87
N ILE A 35 2.79 -12.60 8.55
CA ILE A 35 3.75 -11.55 8.18
C ILE A 35 4.61 -11.14 9.37
N ALA A 36 4.03 -11.01 10.57
CA ALA A 36 4.77 -10.69 11.79
C ALA A 36 5.78 -11.79 12.15
N LEU A 37 5.36 -13.06 12.16
CA LEU A 37 6.23 -14.21 12.43
C LEU A 37 7.36 -14.33 11.39
N ASN A 38 7.06 -14.02 10.13
CA ASN A 38 8.10 -13.95 9.11
C ASN A 38 9.18 -12.92 9.46
N ASN A 39 8.77 -11.71 9.86
CA ASN A 39 9.71 -10.66 10.19
C ASN A 39 10.58 -11.00 11.41
N GLU A 40 10.00 -11.61 12.43
CA GLU A 40 10.72 -11.90 13.69
C GLU A 40 11.55 -13.19 13.65
N ILE A 41 11.04 -14.24 13.01
CA ILE A 41 11.64 -15.58 13.09
C ILE A 41 12.33 -15.96 11.79
N LEU A 42 11.60 -15.82 10.68
CA LEU A 42 12.04 -16.39 9.42
C LEU A 42 13.13 -15.52 8.76
N LYS A 43 13.01 -14.19 8.76
CA LYS A 43 14.04 -13.29 8.19
C LYS A 43 15.42 -13.47 8.87
N PRO A 44 15.54 -13.50 10.22
CA PRO A 44 16.84 -13.73 10.87
C PRO A 44 17.39 -15.14 10.69
N TRP A 45 16.52 -16.14 10.52
CA TRP A 45 16.95 -17.52 10.28
C TRP A 45 17.41 -17.72 8.84
N VAL A 46 16.65 -17.22 7.87
CA VAL A 46 16.99 -17.34 6.44
C VAL A 46 18.21 -16.50 6.10
N SER A 47 18.40 -15.31 6.69
CA SER A 47 19.58 -14.49 6.43
C SER A 47 20.90 -15.16 6.83
N LYS A 48 20.86 -16.11 7.80
CA LYS A 48 22.02 -16.94 8.17
C LYS A 48 22.34 -18.02 7.14
N ARG A 49 21.36 -18.44 6.33
CA ARG A 49 21.49 -19.56 5.39
C ARG A 49 21.54 -19.14 3.93
N SER A 50 20.89 -18.05 3.55
CA SER A 50 20.77 -17.56 2.17
C SER A 50 20.90 -16.05 2.11
N ARG A 51 21.53 -15.54 1.03
CA ARG A 51 21.63 -14.10 0.74
C ARG A 51 20.34 -13.50 0.19
N VAL A 52 19.43 -14.32 -0.31
CA VAL A 52 18.20 -13.85 -0.97
C VAL A 52 17.04 -13.83 0.02
N PRO A 53 16.38 -12.68 0.24
CA PRO A 53 15.20 -12.60 1.09
C PRO A 53 14.02 -13.35 0.44
N VAL A 54 13.24 -14.08 1.26
CA VAL A 54 12.06 -14.81 0.77
C VAL A 54 10.88 -13.85 0.63
N PRO A 55 10.19 -13.80 -0.53
CA PRO A 55 9.09 -12.88 -0.79
C PRO A 55 7.77 -13.42 -0.21
N ILE A 56 7.62 -13.40 1.12
CA ILE A 56 6.47 -14.02 1.79
C ILE A 56 5.17 -13.26 1.60
N GLU A 57 5.24 -11.95 1.39
CA GLU A 57 4.08 -11.14 1.02
C GLU A 57 3.49 -11.65 -0.30
N LEU A 58 4.33 -11.95 -1.31
CA LEU A 58 3.88 -12.54 -2.56
C LEU A 58 3.29 -13.94 -2.36
N LEU A 59 3.92 -14.79 -1.53
CA LEU A 59 3.39 -16.11 -1.21
C LEU A 59 2.01 -16.02 -0.52
N ALA A 60 1.85 -15.09 0.42
CA ALA A 60 0.58 -14.87 1.11
C ALA A 60 -0.53 -14.45 0.13
N ILE A 61 -0.22 -13.57 -0.84
CA ILE A 61 -1.17 -13.18 -1.90
C ILE A 61 -1.54 -14.38 -2.78
N VAL A 62 -0.56 -15.19 -3.20
CA VAL A 62 -0.83 -16.38 -4.02
C VAL A 62 -1.70 -17.39 -3.27
N ILE A 63 -1.35 -17.71 -2.03
CA ILE A 63 -2.11 -18.64 -1.19
C ILE A 63 -3.52 -18.10 -0.93
N GLY A 64 -3.67 -16.81 -0.61
CA GLY A 64 -4.97 -16.18 -0.39
C GLY A 64 -5.84 -16.20 -1.63
N THR A 65 -5.25 -15.97 -2.80
CA THR A 65 -5.97 -16.02 -4.09
C THR A 65 -6.43 -17.44 -4.42
N LEU A 66 -5.55 -18.45 -4.24
CA LEU A 66 -5.90 -19.86 -4.43
C LEU A 66 -6.98 -20.31 -3.45
N ALA A 67 -6.83 -19.98 -2.15
CA ALA A 67 -7.83 -20.28 -1.13
C ALA A 67 -9.18 -19.61 -1.44
N SER A 68 -9.17 -18.38 -1.94
CA SER A 68 -10.38 -17.69 -2.38
C SER A 68 -11.04 -18.36 -3.57
N SER A 69 -10.25 -18.82 -4.54
CA SER A 69 -10.75 -19.47 -5.75
C SER A 69 -11.34 -20.85 -5.45
N PHE A 70 -10.62 -21.69 -4.71
CA PHE A 70 -11.07 -23.05 -4.37
C PHE A 70 -12.14 -23.08 -3.26
N GLY A 71 -12.06 -22.16 -2.29
CA GLY A 71 -13.00 -22.07 -1.17
C GLY A 71 -14.28 -21.29 -1.48
N ASN A 72 -14.39 -20.70 -2.67
CA ASN A 72 -15.49 -19.84 -3.11
C ASN A 72 -15.92 -18.83 -2.03
N LEU A 73 -14.93 -18.11 -1.48
CA LEU A 73 -15.06 -17.30 -0.27
C LEU A 73 -16.11 -16.18 -0.38
N LYS A 74 -16.34 -15.67 -1.59
CA LYS A 74 -17.38 -14.68 -1.85
C LYS A 74 -18.78 -15.24 -1.62
N GLN A 75 -19.08 -16.42 -2.17
CA GLN A 75 -20.41 -17.02 -2.10
C GLN A 75 -20.67 -17.63 -0.72
N ASN A 76 -19.68 -18.33 -0.17
CA ASN A 76 -19.86 -19.09 1.07
C ASN A 76 -19.75 -18.21 2.33
N TYR A 77 -18.94 -17.16 2.29
CA TYR A 77 -18.64 -16.33 3.46
C TYR A 77 -18.89 -14.84 3.24
N GLY A 78 -19.44 -14.42 2.09
CA GLY A 78 -19.74 -13.01 1.82
C GLY A 78 -18.50 -12.10 1.81
N ILE A 79 -17.33 -12.64 1.50
CA ILE A 79 -16.08 -11.89 1.47
C ILE A 79 -16.00 -11.04 0.19
N SER A 80 -15.68 -9.75 0.34
CA SER A 80 -15.43 -8.87 -0.80
C SER A 80 -14.10 -9.21 -1.46
N LEU A 81 -14.13 -9.46 -2.78
CA LEU A 81 -12.96 -9.81 -3.58
C LEU A 81 -12.55 -8.65 -4.47
N VAL A 82 -11.26 -8.61 -4.84
CA VAL A 82 -10.65 -7.56 -5.69
C VAL A 82 -11.32 -7.44 -7.07
N GLY A 83 -11.97 -8.49 -7.56
CA GLY A 83 -12.67 -8.49 -8.86
C GLY A 83 -11.72 -8.72 -10.03
N THR A 84 -12.12 -8.25 -11.21
CA THR A 84 -11.36 -8.42 -12.46
C THR A 84 -10.37 -7.27 -12.64
N ILE A 85 -9.09 -7.60 -12.84
CA ILE A 85 -8.05 -6.64 -13.16
C ILE A 85 -7.87 -6.66 -14.70
N PRO A 86 -8.07 -5.53 -15.40
CA PRO A 86 -7.89 -5.49 -16.86
C PRO A 86 -6.44 -5.77 -17.23
N THR A 87 -6.25 -6.43 -18.37
CA THR A 87 -4.93 -6.75 -18.92
C THR A 87 -4.53 -5.71 -19.96
N GLY A 88 -3.23 -5.35 -19.98
CA GLY A 88 -2.69 -4.36 -20.90
C GLY A 88 -2.57 -2.96 -20.30
N LEU A 89 -2.10 -2.02 -21.12
CA LEU A 89 -2.01 -0.61 -20.74
C LEU A 89 -3.37 0.07 -20.91
N PRO A 90 -3.77 0.96 -19.99
CA PRO A 90 -4.94 1.80 -20.20
C PRO A 90 -4.70 2.76 -21.37
N ASP A 91 -5.78 3.14 -22.06
CA ASP A 91 -5.70 4.14 -23.13
C ASP A 91 -5.22 5.50 -22.57
N ALA A 92 -4.35 6.17 -23.33
CA ALA A 92 -3.89 7.50 -22.99
C ALA A 92 -5.06 8.49 -23.05
N ASN A 93 -5.38 9.10 -21.91
CA ASN A 93 -6.47 10.06 -21.77
C ASN A 93 -5.92 11.41 -21.30
N VAL A 94 -6.49 12.49 -21.83
CA VAL A 94 -6.11 13.85 -21.43
C VAL A 94 -6.74 14.16 -20.06
N PRO A 95 -5.97 14.64 -19.08
CA PRO A 95 -6.52 14.96 -17.76
C PRO A 95 -7.50 16.14 -17.85
N PRO A 96 -8.61 16.11 -17.10
CA PRO A 96 -9.60 17.18 -17.10
C PRO A 96 -9.03 18.43 -16.40
N ILE A 97 -8.57 19.39 -17.20
CA ILE A 97 -7.93 20.64 -16.76
C ILE A 97 -8.85 21.47 -15.84
N GLU A 98 -10.16 21.34 -16.01
CA GLU A 98 -11.17 22.01 -15.18
C GLU A 98 -11.11 21.61 -13.70
N LEU A 99 -10.60 20.43 -13.37
CA LEU A 99 -10.46 19.97 -11.98
C LEU A 99 -9.22 20.53 -11.28
N LEU A 100 -8.22 20.99 -12.02
CA LEU A 100 -6.95 21.48 -11.47
C LEU A 100 -7.13 22.52 -10.34
N PRO A 101 -7.92 23.60 -10.50
CA PRO A 101 -8.07 24.58 -9.42
C PRO A 101 -8.72 24.00 -8.16
N ARG A 102 -9.54 22.95 -8.30
CA ARG A 102 -10.21 22.31 -7.17
C ARG A 102 -9.26 21.42 -6.36
N ILE A 103 -8.28 20.81 -7.01
CA ILE A 103 -7.33 19.88 -6.38
C ILE A 103 -5.94 20.49 -6.15
N ALA A 104 -5.70 21.72 -6.60
CA ALA A 104 -4.36 22.35 -6.59
C ALA A 104 -3.73 22.37 -5.19
N LEU A 105 -4.52 22.69 -4.16
CA LEU A 105 -4.03 22.74 -2.79
C LEU A 105 -3.67 21.34 -2.28
N ASP A 106 -4.55 20.35 -2.49
CA ASP A 106 -4.31 18.96 -2.09
C ASP A 106 -3.08 18.39 -2.81
N ALA A 107 -2.97 18.61 -4.12
CA ALA A 107 -1.83 18.18 -4.94
C ALA A 107 -0.52 18.81 -4.46
N PHE A 108 -0.52 20.10 -4.09
CA PHE A 108 0.65 20.77 -3.53
C PHE A 108 1.09 20.12 -2.21
N THR A 109 0.14 19.82 -1.32
CA THR A 109 0.46 19.16 -0.04
C THR A 109 1.02 17.74 -0.24
N ILE A 110 0.43 16.95 -1.13
CA ILE A 110 0.91 15.60 -1.46
C ILE A 110 2.31 15.67 -2.06
N THR A 111 2.55 16.63 -2.97
CA THR A 111 3.86 16.80 -3.61
C THR A 111 4.95 17.10 -2.58
N MET A 112 4.69 18.01 -1.63
CA MET A 112 5.65 18.34 -0.58
C MET A 112 5.97 17.13 0.31
N VAL A 113 4.95 16.37 0.73
CA VAL A 113 5.14 15.17 1.56
C VAL A 113 5.91 14.09 0.80
N THR A 114 5.50 13.78 -0.43
CA THR A 114 6.16 12.76 -1.25
C THR A 114 7.61 13.14 -1.56
N TYR A 115 7.87 14.40 -1.92
CA TYR A 115 9.24 14.89 -2.13
C TYR A 115 10.10 14.77 -0.87
N THR A 116 9.56 15.15 0.29
CA THR A 116 10.27 15.04 1.57
C THR A 116 10.63 13.59 1.90
N ILE A 117 9.72 12.65 1.67
CA ILE A 117 9.98 11.21 1.89
C ILE A 117 11.05 10.70 0.91
N SER A 118 10.93 11.05 -0.37
CA SER A 118 11.91 10.66 -1.41
C SER A 118 13.31 11.19 -1.09
N MET A 119 13.42 12.48 -0.76
CA MET A 119 14.69 13.10 -0.37
C MET A 119 15.27 12.49 0.91
N SER A 120 14.43 12.17 1.88
CA SER A 120 14.89 11.51 3.11
C SER A 120 15.51 10.14 2.82
N MET A 121 14.91 9.35 1.93
CA MET A 121 15.49 8.09 1.48
C MET A 121 16.79 8.31 0.69
N ALA A 122 16.81 9.27 -0.24
CA ALA A 122 18.00 9.60 -1.03
C ALA A 122 19.18 9.98 -0.14
N LEU A 123 18.96 10.80 0.90
CA LEU A 123 19.99 11.19 1.87
C LEU A 123 20.49 10.01 2.72
N ILE A 124 19.61 9.08 3.11
CA ILE A 124 20.02 7.85 3.84
C ILE A 124 20.96 7.00 2.97
N PHE A 125 20.63 6.81 1.68
CA PHE A 125 21.49 6.07 0.77
C PHE A 125 22.79 6.81 0.46
N ALA A 126 22.74 8.12 0.27
CA ALA A 126 23.91 8.97 0.07
C ALA A 126 24.88 8.91 1.25
N ALA A 127 24.37 8.97 2.48
CA ALA A 127 25.18 8.82 3.68
C ALA A 127 25.81 7.42 3.79
N LYS A 128 25.10 6.37 3.36
CA LYS A 128 25.56 4.99 3.42
C LYS A 128 26.61 4.67 2.35
N GLU A 129 26.36 5.09 1.11
CA GLU A 129 27.16 4.76 -0.07
C GLU A 129 28.14 5.90 -0.45
N LYS A 130 28.17 6.99 0.31
CA LYS A 130 29.08 8.15 0.19
C LYS A 130 29.06 8.84 -1.16
N TYR A 131 27.87 9.10 -1.69
CA TYR A 131 27.67 9.95 -2.88
C TYR A 131 26.91 11.23 -2.49
N GLU A 132 26.89 12.23 -3.39
CA GLU A 132 26.16 13.48 -3.19
C GLU A 132 24.78 13.45 -3.85
N VAL A 133 23.79 14.08 -3.22
CA VAL A 133 22.41 14.19 -3.76
C VAL A 133 22.18 15.61 -4.25
N ASP A 134 21.74 15.74 -5.50
CA ASP A 134 21.27 17.01 -6.06
C ASP A 134 19.75 17.10 -5.90
N ALA A 135 19.31 17.96 -4.99
CA ALA A 135 17.90 18.19 -4.69
C ALA A 135 17.07 18.62 -5.90
N ASN A 136 17.64 19.38 -6.84
CA ASN A 136 16.91 19.84 -8.02
C ASN A 136 16.65 18.67 -8.98
N GLN A 137 17.61 17.76 -9.12
CA GLN A 137 17.46 16.57 -9.96
C GLN A 137 16.46 15.58 -9.36
N GLU A 138 16.50 15.38 -8.04
CA GLU A 138 15.51 14.54 -7.35
C GLU A 138 14.09 15.10 -7.49
N LEU A 139 13.91 16.43 -7.37
CA LEU A 139 12.62 17.07 -7.59
C LEU A 139 12.15 16.92 -9.04
N LEU A 140 13.03 17.16 -10.01
CA LEU A 140 12.69 17.03 -11.43
C LEU A 140 12.33 15.59 -11.79
N ALA A 141 13.08 14.62 -11.27
CA ALA A 141 12.80 13.20 -11.48
C ALA A 141 11.40 12.85 -10.95
N LEU A 142 11.10 13.24 -9.71
CA LEU A 142 9.80 12.96 -9.09
C LEU A 142 8.63 13.53 -9.90
N VAL A 143 8.74 14.78 -10.36
CA VAL A 143 7.68 15.43 -11.14
C VAL A 143 7.54 14.78 -12.53
N ARG A 144 8.64 14.37 -13.15
CA ARG A 144 8.64 13.75 -14.48
C ARG A 144 8.06 12.33 -14.48
N PHE A 145 8.16 11.59 -13.37
CA PHE A 145 7.49 10.29 -13.25
C PHE A 145 5.97 10.41 -13.00
N ALA A 146 5.52 11.56 -12.51
CA ALA A 146 4.11 11.80 -12.19
C ALA A 146 3.27 12.36 -13.36
N LEU A 147 3.91 12.77 -14.47
CA LEU A 147 3.30 13.32 -15.68
C LEU A 147 3.50 12.37 -16.86
#